data_AF-A0A967KDL1-F1
#
_entry.id   AF-A0A967KDL1-F1
#
_cell.length_a   1.000
_cell.length_b   1.000
_cell.length_c   1.000
_cell.angle_alpha   90.00
_cell.angle_beta   90.00
_cell.angle_gamma   90.00
#
_symmetry.space_group_name_H-M   'P 1'
#
loop_
_entity.id
_entity.type
_entity.pdbx_description
1 polymer ?
#
loop_
_entity_poly.entity_id
_entity_poly.type
_entity_poly.pdbx_seq_one_letter_code
_entity_poly.pdbx_strand_id
1 'polypeptide(L)' 'MDEKKLQERLADLRQQVNYHDYRYYVLDDPVISDYEYDQLFAELKEIES' A
#
# COMPACT_ATOMS: atom_id res chain seq x y z
N MET A 1 12.30 16.97 -10.37
CA MET A 1 12.25 17.27 -8.93
C MET A 1 11.41 16.22 -8.18
N ASP A 2 11.17 15.06 -8.80
CA ASP A 2 10.00 14.24 -8.50
C ASP A 2 10.37 12.86 -7.96
N GLU A 3 11.64 12.49 -8.04
CA GLU A 3 12.16 11.22 -7.55
C GLU A 3 12.06 11.12 -6.02
N LYS A 4 12.29 12.24 -5.32
CA LYS A 4 12.12 12.29 -3.86
C LYS A 4 10.65 12.16 -3.44
N LYS A 5 9.73 12.78 -4.18
CA LYS A 5 8.28 12.66 -3.93
C LYS A 5 7.77 11.24 -4.25
N LEU A 6 8.26 10.63 -5.33
CA LEU A 6 7.98 9.24 -5.68
C LEU A 6 8.48 8.29 -4.59
N GLN A 7 9.70 8.50 -4.08
CA GLN A 7 10.25 7.71 -2.97
C GLN A 7 9.44 7.87 -1.68
N GLU A 8 9.04 9.09 -1.34
CA GLU A 8 8.17 9.37 -0.18
C GLU A 8 6.80 8.69 -0.35
N ARG A 9 6.21 8.76 -1.54
CA ARG A 9 4.94 8.10 -1.85
C ARG A 9 5.03 6.58 -1.83
N LEU A 10 6.12 6.02 -2.37
CA LEU A 10 6.41 4.59 -2.33
C LEU A 10 6.53 4.09 -0.88
N ALA A 11 7.24 4.83 -0.03
CA ALA A 11 7.39 4.49 1.38
C ALA A 11 6.04 4.51 2.11
N ASP A 12 5.21 5.52 1.84
CA ASP A 12 3.86 5.65 2.39
C ASP A 12 2.96 4.48 1.96
N LEU A 13 2.92 4.17 0.66
CA LEU A 13 2.14 3.03 0.13
C LEU A 13 2.60 1.70 0.71
N ARG A 14 3.91 1.47 0.82
CA ARG A 14 4.45 0.26 1.47
C ARG A 14 4.02 0.16 2.92
N GLN A 15 3.98 1.28 3.65
CA GLN A 15 3.53 1.28 5.04
C GLN A 15 2.03 0.96 5.15
N GLN A 16 1.21 1.53 4.26
CA GLN A 16 -0.22 1.26 4.21
C GLN A 16 -0.51 -0.21 3.88
N VAL A 17 0.11 -0.76 2.83
CA VAL A 17 -0.03 -2.17 2.44
C VAL A 17 0.35 -3.09 3.60
N ASN A 18 1.52 -2.88 4.23
CA ASN A 18 1.94 -3.69 5.38
C ASN A 18 0.98 -3.60 6.58
N TYR A 19 0.41 -2.42 6.83
CA TYR A 19 -0.57 -2.23 7.89
C TYR A 19 -1.85 -3.02 7.61
N HIS A 20 -2.34 -2.97 6.37
CA HIS A 20 -3.52 -3.71 5.95
C HIS A 20 -3.27 -5.22 5.92
N ASP A 21 -2.10 -5.66 5.44
CA ASP A 21 -1.67 -7.06 5.48
C ASP A 21 -1.61 -7.60 6.92
N TYR A 22 -1.01 -6.84 7.83
CA TYR A 22 -0.96 -7.23 9.24
C TYR A 22 -2.37 -7.39 9.81
N ARG A 23 -3.27 -6.46 9.50
CA ARG A 23 -4.66 -6.53 9.97
C ARG A 23 -5.43 -7.70 9.36
N TYR A 24 -5.24 -7.96 8.07
CA TYR A 24 -5.89 -9.05 7.35
C TYR A 24 -5.36 -10.42 7.80
N TYR A 25 -4.05 -10.62 7.77
CA TYR A 25 -3.43 -11.93 8.00
C TYR A 25 -3.14 -12.24 9.48
N VAL A 26 -2.89 -11.23 10.32
CA VAL A 26 -2.50 -11.44 11.72
C VAL A 26 -3.64 -11.15 12.67
N LEU A 27 -4.39 -10.06 12.45
CA LEU A 27 -5.48 -9.66 13.35
C LEU A 27 -6.85 -10.21 12.94
N ASP A 28 -6.99 -10.78 11.74
CA ASP A 28 -8.27 -11.23 11.17
C ASP A 28 -9.34 -10.12 11.21
N ASP A 29 -8.89 -8.86 11.07
CA ASP A 29 -9.71 -7.66 11.20
C ASP A 29 -9.43 -6.68 10.04
N PRO A 30 -9.84 -7.05 8.81
CA PRO A 30 -9.64 -6.22 7.63
C PRO A 30 -10.41 -4.90 7.76
N VAL A 31 -9.69 -3.78 7.60
CA VAL A 31 -10.27 -2.42 7.66
C VAL A 31 -10.59 -1.82 6.30
N ILE A 32 -10.14 -2.47 5.23
CA ILE A 32 -10.41 -2.09 3.86
C ILE A 32 -10.94 -3.30 3.11
N SER A 33 -11.71 -3.05 2.06
CA SER A 33 -12.20 -4.09 1.16
C SER A 33 -11.07 -4.62 0.26
N ASP A 34 -11.26 -5.83 -0.28
CA ASP A 34 -10.31 -6.43 -1.23
C ASP A 34 -10.06 -5.49 -2.43
N TYR A 35 -11.09 -4.77 -2.89
CA TYR A 35 -10.96 -3.79 -3.97
C TYR A 35 -10.05 -2.62 -3.60
N GLU A 36 -10.18 -2.08 -2.38
CA GLU A 36 -9.31 -0.99 -1.91
C GLU A 36 -7.86 -1.46 -1.76
N TYR A 37 -7.66 -2.70 -1.31
CA TYR A 37 -6.34 -3.30 -1.24
C TYR A 37 -5.71 -3.46 -2.64
N ASP A 38 -6.48 -3.96 -3.61
CA ASP A 38 -6.05 -4.08 -5.00
C ASP A 38 -5.66 -2.72 -5.60
N GLN A 39 -6.40 -1.65 -5.29
CA GLN A 39 -6.05 -0.29 -5.73
C GLN A 39 -4.75 0.22 -5.09
N LEU A 40 -4.55 0.02 -3.78
CA LEU A 40 -3.31 0.36 -3.08
C LEU A 40 -2.11 -0.37 -3.67
N PHE A 41 -2.27 -1.66 -3.96
CA PHE A 41 -1.22 -2.49 -4.52
C PHE A 41 -0.92 -2.13 -5.99
N ALA A 42 -1.94 -1.76 -6.76
CA ALA A 42 -1.79 -1.26 -8.12
C ALA A 42 -0.99 0.06 -8.16
N GLU A 43 -1.31 1.03 -7.29
CA GLU A 43 -0.58 2.31 -7.21
C GLU A 43 0.90 2.08 -6.85
N LEU A 44 1.17 1.16 -5.91
CA LEU A 44 2.55 0.79 -5.54
C LEU A 44 3.31 0.21 -6.75
N LYS A 45 2.66 -0.67 -7.51
CA LYS A 45 3.26 -1.29 -8.70
C LYS A 45 3.48 -0.30 -9.85
N GLU A 46 2.60 0.69 -10.02
CA GLU A 46 2.78 1.75 -11.00
C GLU A 46 3.99 2.63 -10.69
N ILE A 47 4.30 2.85 -9.41
CA ILE A 47 5.45 3.64 -8.98
C ILE A 47 6.77 2.85 -9.10
N GLU A 48 6.73 1.52 -8.96
CA GLU A 48 7.90 0.64 -9.09
C GLU A 48 8.26 0.28 -10.55
N SER A 49 7.35 0.52 -11.51
CA SER A 49 7.54 0.18 -12.94
C SER A 49 8.40 1.20 -13.69
#